data_AF-A0A962CKN9-F1
#
_entry.id   AF-A0A962CKN9-F1
#
_cell.length_a   1.000
_cell.length_b   1.000
_cell.length_c   1.000
_cell.angle_alpha   90.00
_cell.angle_beta   90.00
_cell.angle_gamma   90.00
#
_symmetry.space_group_name_H-M   'P 1'
#
loop_
_entity.id
_entity.type
_entity.pdbx_description
1 polymer ?
#
loop_
_entity_poly.entity_id
_entity_poly.type
_entity_poly.pdbx_seq_one_letter_code
_entity_poly.pdbx_strand_id
1 'polypeptide(L)' 'MDNTPFHPKAKGKAILEEKGHKLLCLPKYSPDLNPIEQSFGAIKSNWKHADKNTTLDKLVTFNC' A
#
# COMPACT_ATOMS: atom_id res chain seq x y z
N MET A 1 3.61 2.68 7.29
CA MET A 1 4.19 1.32 7.11
C MET A 1 3.52 0.39 8.10
N ASP A 2 3.00 -0.72 7.62
CA ASP A 2 2.46 -1.80 8.45
C ASP A 2 3.58 -2.47 9.28
N ASN A 3 3.15 -3.24 10.29
CA ASN A 3 4.05 -3.75 11.32
C ASN A 3 4.55 -5.18 11.02
N THR A 4 5.03 -5.42 9.81
CA THR A 4 5.59 -6.74 9.46
C THR A 4 7.03 -6.88 9.95
N PRO A 5 7.49 -8.10 10.29
CA PRO A 5 8.86 -8.35 10.77
C PRO A 5 9.94 -8.06 9.73
N PHE A 6 9.62 -8.16 8.43
CA PHE A 6 10.58 -8.01 7.35
C PHE A 6 10.76 -6.56 6.89
N HIS A 7 9.99 -5.59 7.40
CA HIS A 7 10.29 -4.18 7.17
C HIS A 7 11.53 -3.75 7.97
N PRO A 8 12.61 -3.30 7.31
CA PRO A 8 13.80 -2.83 8.00
C PRO A 8 13.59 -1.41 8.52
N LYS A 9 12.73 -1.25 9.55
CA LYS A 9 12.24 0.05 10.06
C LYS A 9 13.37 1.03 10.38
N ALA A 10 14.47 0.57 10.98
CA ALA A 10 15.62 1.43 11.30
C ALA A 10 16.28 1.99 10.03
N LYS A 11 16.58 1.13 9.05
CA LYS A 11 17.15 1.54 7.77
C LYS A 11 16.19 2.44 6.98
N GLY A 12 14.91 2.06 6.93
CA GLY A 12 13.87 2.86 6.27
C GLY A 12 13.70 4.23 6.91
N LYS A 13 13.71 4.32 8.24
CA LYS A 13 13.65 5.57 8.98
C LYS A 13 14.82 6.49 8.63
N ALA A 14 16.05 5.98 8.64
CA ALA A 14 17.24 6.77 8.29
C ALA A 14 17.17 7.33 6.86
N ILE A 15 16.78 6.51 5.88
CA ILE A 15 16.64 6.93 4.47
C ILE A 15 15.56 8.01 4.32
N LEU A 16 14.42 7.83 5.01
CA LEU A 16 13.31 8.78 4.94
C LEU A 16 13.66 10.12 5.60
N GLU A 17 14.32 10.10 6.77
CA GLU A 17 14.73 11.30 7.50
C GLU A 17 15.80 12.10 6.73
N GLU A 18 16.72 11.42 6.03
CA GLU A 18 17.69 12.07 5.13
C GLU A 18 17.00 12.90 4.03
N LYS A 19 15.81 12.47 3.60
CA LYS A 19 14.99 13.18 2.60
C LYS A 19 13.94 14.11 3.21
N GLY A 20 13.97 14.36 4.53
CA GLY A 20 13.03 15.24 5.22
C GLY A 20 11.65 14.63 5.48
N HIS A 21 11.50 13.31 5.32
CA HIS A 21 10.25 12.58 5.61
C HIS A 21 10.28 11.95 7.00
N LYS A 22 9.09 11.64 7.53
CA LYS A 22 8.93 10.91 8.79
C LYS A 22 8.34 9.53 8.52
N LEU A 23 8.92 8.49 9.12
CA LEU A 23 8.36 7.14 9.07
C LEU A 23 7.25 6.98 10.12
N LEU A 24 6.00 6.84 9.66
CA LEU A 24 4.87 6.46 10.52
C LEU A 24 4.66 4.93 10.48
N CYS A 25 4.84 4.27 11.62
CA CYS A 25 4.55 2.86 11.80
C CYS A 25 3.15 2.67 12.39
N LEU A 26 2.38 1.74 11.85
CA LEU A 26 1.03 1.44 12.34
C LEU A 26 1.08 0.44 13.51
N PRO A 27 0.08 0.46 14.42
CA PRO A 27 -0.08 -0.59 15.42
C PRO A 27 -0.34 -1.97 14.78
N LYS A 28 -0.16 -3.04 15.56
CA LYS A 28 -0.47 -4.40 15.10
C LYS A 28 -1.96 -4.53 14.79
N TYR A 29 -2.27 -5.24 13.70
CA TYR A 29 -3.64 -5.52 13.27
C TYR A 29 -4.49 -4.27 13.04
N SER A 30 -3.90 -3.19 12.53
CA SER A 30 -4.60 -1.93 12.23
C SER A 30 -4.68 -1.64 10.72
N PRO A 31 -5.30 -2.52 9.91
CA PRO A 31 -5.43 -2.29 8.47
C PRO A 31 -6.26 -1.03 8.17
N ASP A 32 -7.23 -0.70 9.03
CA ASP A 32 -8.08 0.49 8.88
C ASP A 32 -7.31 1.81 8.92
N LEU A 33 -6.11 1.80 9.53
CA LEU A 33 -5.22 2.97 9.59
C LEU A 33 -4.27 3.06 8.40
N ASN A 34 -4.38 2.16 7.41
CA ASN A 34 -3.55 2.12 6.22
C ASN A 34 -4.37 2.52 4.97
N PRO A 35 -4.29 3.77 4.48
CA PRO A 35 -5.12 4.25 3.38
C PRO A 35 -5.05 3.40 2.10
N ILE A 36 -3.92 2.74 1.84
CA ILE A 36 -3.74 1.87 0.66
C ILE A 36 -4.71 0.67 0.64
N GLU A 37 -5.23 0.25 1.79
CA GLU A 37 -6.21 -0.85 1.86
C GLU A 37 -7.50 -0.49 1.12
N GLN A 38 -7.90 0.79 1.12
CA GLN A 38 -9.06 1.27 0.36
C GLN A 38 -8.80 1.17 -1.15
N SER A 39 -7.61 1.57 -1.60
CA SER A 39 -7.18 1.43 -2.99
C SER A 39 -7.16 -0.05 -3.42
N PHE A 40 -6.64 -0.96 -2.58
CA PHE A 40 -6.69 -2.39 -2.86
C PHE A 40 -8.12 -2.94 -2.89
N GLY A 41 -9.02 -2.43 -2.06
CA GLY A 41 -10.44 -2.74 -2.11
C GLY A 41 -11.06 -2.38 -3.47
N ALA A 42 -10.80 -1.17 -3.94
CA ALA A 42 -11.27 -0.69 -5.25
C ALA A 42 -10.69 -1.51 -6.41
N ILE A 43 -9.37 -1.75 -6.42
CA ILE A 43 -8.70 -2.56 -7.45
C ILE A 43 -9.28 -3.99 -7.49
N LYS A 44 -9.47 -4.64 -6.32
CA LYS A 44 -10.07 -5.99 -6.25
C LYS A 44 -11.51 -6.00 -6.75
N SER A 45 -12.29 -4.96 -6.43
CA SER A 45 -13.67 -4.83 -6.92
C SER A 45 -13.70 -4.74 -8.44
N ASN A 46 -12.84 -3.90 -9.03
CA ASN A 46 -12.78 -3.75 -10.47
C ASN A 46 -12.27 -5.03 -11.14
N TRP A 47 -11.28 -5.69 -10.57
CA TRP A 47 -10.74 -6.95 -11.09
C TRP A 47 -11.80 -8.05 -11.17
N LYS A 48 -12.68 -8.18 -10.16
CA LYS A 48 -13.78 -9.16 -10.16
C LYS A 48 -14.74 -8.99 -11.33
N HIS A 49 -14.87 -7.78 -11.87
CA HIS A 49 -15.78 -7.45 -12.96
C HIS A 49 -15.07 -7.16 -14.28
N ALA A 50 -13.75 -7.27 -14.32
CA ALA A 50 -12.96 -6.97 -15.51
C ALA A 50 -13.03 -8.11 -16.53
N ASP A 51 -12.90 -7.76 -17.81
CA ASP A 51 -12.73 -8.74 -18.87
C ASP A 51 -11.48 -9.59 -18.61
N LYS A 52 -11.51 -10.88 -19.01
CA LYS A 52 -10.41 -11.84 -18.80
C LYS A 52 -9.06 -11.39 -19.36
N ASN A 53 -9.08 -10.52 -20.37
CA ASN A 53 -7.89 -10.01 -21.04
C ASN A 53 -7.45 -8.63 -20.51
N THR A 54 -8.11 -8.12 -19.46
CA THR A 54 -7.72 -6.88 -18.82
C THR A 54 -6.35 -7.05 -18.17
N THR A 55 -5.44 -6.17 -18.53
CA THR A 55 -4.07 -6.17 -18.02
C THR A 55 -4.00 -5.50 -16.64
N LEU A 56 -2.93 -5.79 -15.89
CA LEU A 56 -2.75 -5.22 -14.55
C LEU A 56 -2.59 -3.69 -14.57
N ASP A 57 -1.88 -3.15 -15.58
CA ASP A 57 -1.72 -1.70 -15.74
C ASP A 57 -3.08 -1.01 -15.87
N LYS A 58 -3.99 -1.55 -16.69
CA LYS A 58 -5.36 -1.04 -16.79
C LYS A 58 -6.07 -1.08 -15.45
N LEU A 59 -6.00 -2.19 -14.70
CA LEU A 59 -6.66 -2.31 -13.39
C LEU A 59 -6.15 -1.31 -12.35
N VAL A 60 -4.85 -1.01 -12.37
CA VAL A 60 -4.22 -0.12 -11.39
C VAL A 60 -4.42 1.36 -11.77
N THR A 61 -4.27 1.73 -13.05
CA THR A 61 -4.37 3.13 -13.50
C THR A 61 -5.75 3.75 -13.29
N PHE A 62 -6.84 2.98 -13.31
CA PHE A 62 -8.18 3.53 -13.04
C PHE A 62 -8.47 3.80 -11.55
N ASN A 63 -7.59 3.40 -10.63
CA ASN A 63 -7.82 3.44 -9.18
C ASN A 63 -6.77 4.26 -8.40
N CYS A 64 -5.86 4.94 -9.10
CA CYS A 64 -4.80 5.80 -8.55
C CYS A 64 -4.93 7.20 -9.16
#